data_AF-A0A810KZI8-F1
#
_entry.id   AF-A0A810KZI8-F1
#
_cell.length_a   1.000
_cell.length_b   1.000
_cell.length_c   1.000
_cell.angle_alpha   90.00
_cell.angle_beta   90.00
_cell.angle_gamma   90.00
#
_symmetry.space_group_name_H-M   'P 1'
#
loop_
_entity.id
_entity.type
_entity.pdbx_description
1 polymer ?
#
loop_
_entity_poly.entity_id
_entity_poly.type
_entity_poly.pdbx_seq_one_letter_code
_entity_poly.pdbx_strand_id
1 'polypeptide(L)'
;MRYLMTTGPSDTAPDKKLFAEMGEFVRELTASGVLLATGGLEPGGTRITSNGAEITVTDGPFTEAKEAIASFALVEVRSKEEAIELGRRFRRIVGDGQSTIQQVFSA
;
A
#
# COMPACT_ATOMS: atom_id res chain seq x y z
N MET A 1 13.60 -10.48 2.90
CA MET A 1 13.66 -9.20 2.14
C MET A 1 12.35 -8.47 2.32
N ARG A 2 12.39 -7.14 2.47
CA ARG A 2 11.17 -6.35 2.69
C ARG A 2 10.69 -5.73 1.40
N TYR A 3 9.38 -5.74 1.20
CA TYR A 3 8.73 -5.11 0.06
C TYR A 3 7.54 -4.28 0.52
N LEU A 4 7.43 -3.07 -0.02
CA LEU A 4 6.28 -2.21 0.12
C LEU A 4 5.38 -2.39 -1.10
N MET A 5 4.15 -2.80 -0.86
CA MET A 5 3.08 -2.82 -1.86
C MET A 5 2.18 -1.62 -1.65
N THR A 6 1.88 -0.87 -2.70
CA THR A 6 0.98 0.29 -2.65
C THR A 6 -0.10 0.19 -3.72
N THR A 7 -1.26 0.80 -3.46
CA THR A 7 -2.34 0.91 -4.44
C THR A 7 -2.82 2.35 -4.57
N GLY A 8 -3.24 2.72 -5.78
CA GLY A 8 -3.98 3.95 -5.99
C GLY A 8 -5.40 3.90 -5.43
N PRO A 9 -6.14 5.02 -5.49
CA PRO A 9 -7.57 5.04 -5.19
C PRO A 9 -8.33 4.10 -6.11
N SER A 10 -9.43 3.53 -5.60
CA SER A 10 -10.36 2.72 -6.37
C SER A 10 -11.75 3.32 -6.25
N ASP A 11 -12.45 3.42 -7.37
CA ASP A 11 -13.85 3.87 -7.42
C ASP A 11 -14.83 2.77 -7.02
N THR A 12 -14.33 1.54 -6.80
CA THR A 12 -15.16 0.40 -6.42
C THR A 12 -15.38 0.39 -4.92
N ALA A 13 -16.62 0.65 -4.50
CA ALA A 13 -17.02 0.51 -3.11
C ALA A 13 -16.83 -0.95 -2.65
N PRO A 14 -16.17 -1.19 -1.50
CA PRO A 14 -16.02 -2.55 -0.98
C PRO A 14 -17.36 -3.17 -0.61
N ASP A 15 -17.60 -4.41 -1.06
CA ASP A 15 -18.76 -5.20 -0.63
C ASP A 15 -18.41 -6.13 0.55
N LYS A 16 -19.43 -6.77 1.13
CA LYS A 16 -19.25 -7.68 2.28
C LYS A 16 -18.32 -8.85 1.97
N LYS A 17 -18.31 -9.32 0.72
CA LYS A 17 -17.47 -10.45 0.31
C LYS A 17 -16.01 -10.02 0.29
N LEU A 18 -15.73 -8.86 -0.29
CA LEU A 18 -14.40 -8.26 -0.33
C LEU A 18 -13.83 -8.09 1.08
N PHE A 19 -14.61 -7.58 2.02
CA PHE A 19 -14.17 -7.44 3.41
C PHE A 19 -13.82 -8.78 4.06
N ALA A 20 -14.61 -9.83 3.81
CA ALA A 20 -14.35 -11.16 4.36
C ALA A 20 -13.07 -11.77 3.78
N GLU A 21 -12.91 -11.75 2.45
CA GLU A 21 -11.72 -12.30 1.76
C GLU A 21 -10.45 -11.52 2.12
N MET A 22 -10.54 -10.18 2.20
CA MET A 22 -9.41 -9.35 2.64
C MET A 22 -9.06 -9.60 4.10
N GLY A 23 -10.06 -9.73 4.97
CA GLY A 23 -9.86 -10.05 6.39
C GLY A 23 -9.15 -11.40 6.59
N GLU A 24 -9.54 -12.42 5.83
CA GLU A 24 -8.86 -13.72 5.85
C GLU A 24 -7.43 -13.62 5.35
N PHE A 25 -7.20 -12.94 4.24
CA PHE A 25 -5.88 -12.74 3.66
C PHE A 25 -4.92 -12.01 4.62
N VAL A 26 -5.37 -10.90 5.22
CA VAL A 26 -4.57 -10.15 6.20
C VAL A 26 -4.27 -11.01 7.43
N ARG A 27 -5.25 -11.79 7.92
CA ARG A 27 -5.06 -12.71 9.05
C ARG A 27 -4.02 -13.79 8.75
N GLU A 28 -4.05 -14.39 7.57
CA GLU A 28 -3.08 -15.40 7.12
C GLU A 28 -1.65 -14.82 7.09
N LEU A 29 -1.48 -13.64 6.49
CA LEU A 29 -0.16 -13.02 6.38
C LEU A 29 0.38 -12.52 7.72
N THR A 30 -0.51 -12.07 8.61
CA THR A 30 -0.14 -11.70 9.98
C THR A 30 0.30 -12.93 10.77
N ALA A 31 -0.47 -14.03 10.72
CA ALA A 31 -0.17 -15.26 11.44
C ALA A 31 1.14 -15.93 10.97
N SER A 32 1.48 -15.80 9.70
CA SER A 32 2.75 -16.29 9.14
C SER A 32 3.95 -15.37 9.41
N GLY A 33 3.73 -14.18 9.98
CA GLY A 33 4.76 -13.17 10.20
C GLY A 33 5.25 -12.47 8.92
N VAL A 34 4.62 -12.73 7.78
CA VAL A 34 4.95 -12.12 6.49
C VAL A 34 4.51 -10.66 6.45
N LEU A 35 3.37 -10.32 7.05
CA LEU A 35 2.87 -8.95 7.08
C LEU A 35 3.46 -8.18 8.27
N LEU A 36 4.24 -7.14 7.98
CA LEU A 36 4.84 -6.28 8.99
C LEU A 36 3.92 -5.10 9.35
N ALA A 37 3.25 -4.51 8.36
CA ALA A 37 2.30 -3.42 8.54
C ALA A 37 1.36 -3.32 7.32
N THR A 38 0.14 -2.83 7.52
CA THR A 38 -0.81 -2.54 6.43
C THR A 38 -1.78 -1.45 6.85
N GLY A 39 -2.34 -0.71 5.89
CA GLY A 39 -3.38 0.27 6.18
C GLY A 39 -3.84 1.03 4.94
N GLY A 40 -5.03 1.62 5.07
CA GLY A 40 -5.47 2.71 4.19
C GLY A 40 -4.77 4.01 4.59
N LEU A 41 -4.54 4.88 3.61
CA LEU A 41 -4.00 6.22 3.84
C LEU A 41 -5.12 7.25 3.69
N GLU A 42 -5.11 8.24 4.56
CA GLU A 42 -6.04 9.37 4.48
C GLU A 42 -5.71 10.22 3.23
N PRO A 43 -6.72 10.58 2.41
CA PRO A 43 -6.51 11.51 1.32
C PRO A 43 -6.07 12.89 1.81
N GLY A 44 -5.10 13.52 1.14
CA GLY A 44 -4.76 14.93 1.36
C GLY A 44 -3.81 15.23 2.52
N GLY A 45 -2.97 14.26 2.91
CA GLY A 45 -1.96 14.44 3.96
C GLY A 45 -1.00 15.63 3.77
N THR A 46 -0.07 15.81 4.69
CA THR A 46 0.82 16.99 4.74
C THR A 46 2.16 16.73 4.06
N ARG A 47 2.60 17.64 3.20
CA ARG A 47 3.89 17.61 2.51
C ARG A 47 4.84 18.60 3.16
N ILE A 48 6.05 18.14 3.48
CA ILE A 48 7.13 18.99 3.97
C ILE A 48 8.18 19.07 2.86
N THR A 49 8.49 20.28 2.41
CA THR A 49 9.52 20.53 1.39
C THR A 49 10.65 21.35 1.98
N SER A 50 11.87 21.14 1.48
CA SER A 50 13.03 21.96 1.83
C SER A 50 13.65 22.54 0.58
N ASN A 51 14.02 23.82 0.65
CA ASN A 51 14.79 24.52 -0.37
C ASN A 51 15.95 25.26 0.32
N GLY A 52 17.12 24.62 0.36
CA GLY A 52 18.25 25.12 1.16
C GLY A 52 17.94 25.06 2.65
N ALA A 53 17.97 26.21 3.33
CA ALA A 53 17.63 26.31 4.76
C ALA A 53 16.12 26.52 5.00
N GLU A 54 15.35 26.82 3.96
CA GLU A 54 13.91 27.01 4.08
C GLU A 54 13.21 25.65 4.15
N ILE A 55 12.25 25.52 5.09
CA ILE A 55 11.38 24.37 5.23
C ILE A 55 9.94 24.88 5.15
N THR A 56 9.16 24.33 4.23
CA THR A 56 7.75 24.68 4.04
C THR A 56 6.89 23.46 4.37
N VAL A 57 5.75 23.70 5.00
CA VAL A 57 4.73 22.69 5.29
C VAL A 57 3.49 23.06 4.51
N THR A 58 3.00 22.14 3.70
CA THR A 58 1.85 22.33 2.82
C THR A 58 0.86 21.20 3.05
N ASP A 59 -0.34 21.54 3.53
CA ASP A 59 -1.44 20.58 3.63
C ASP A 59 -2.06 20.30 2.25
N GLY A 60 -2.51 19.07 2.04
CA GLY A 60 -3.18 18.66 0.81
C GLY A 60 -4.62 19.21 0.69
N PRO A 61 -5.36 18.80 -0.36
CA PRO A 61 -4.98 17.80 -1.37
C PRO A 61 -3.99 18.33 -2.40
N PHE A 62 -3.04 17.48 -2.81
CA PHE A 62 -2.10 17.82 -3.87
C PHE A 62 -2.71 17.57 -5.25
N THR A 63 -2.48 18.48 -6.19
CA THR A 63 -3.00 18.43 -7.57
C THR A 63 -2.46 17.24 -8.37
N GLU A 64 -1.41 16.58 -7.91
CA GLU A 64 -0.83 15.34 -8.44
C GLU A 64 -1.71 14.12 -8.09
N ALA A 65 -3.01 14.18 -8.39
CA ALA A 65 -3.97 13.12 -8.08
C ALA A 65 -3.64 11.77 -8.74
N LYS A 66 -2.81 11.77 -9.80
CA LYS A 66 -2.37 10.56 -10.51
C LYS A 66 -1.38 9.69 -9.73
N GLU A 67 -0.81 10.20 -8.63
CA GLU A 67 0.16 9.48 -7.80
C GLU A 67 -0.36 9.23 -6.38
N ALA A 68 -1.63 9.53 -6.11
CA ALA A 68 -2.21 9.33 -4.79
C ALA A 68 -2.16 7.84 -4.42
N ILE A 69 -1.57 7.54 -3.26
CA ILE A 69 -1.56 6.21 -2.68
C ILE A 69 -2.73 6.13 -1.69
N ALA A 70 -3.63 5.18 -1.91
CA ALA A 70 -4.78 4.95 -1.05
C ALA A 70 -4.54 3.87 0.01
N SER A 71 -3.62 2.93 -0.25
CA SER A 71 -3.28 1.90 0.73
C SER A 71 -1.85 1.40 0.57
N PHE A 72 -1.32 0.81 1.64
CA PHE A 72 -0.02 0.17 1.64
C PHE A 72 -0.03 -1.14 2.44
N ALA A 73 0.88 -2.05 2.08
CA ALA A 73 1.24 -3.23 2.86
C ALA A 73 2.76 -3.42 2.81
N LEU A 74 3.39 -3.50 3.98
CA LEU A 74 4.80 -3.83 4.14
C LEU A 74 4.91 -5.31 4.48
N VAL A 75 5.61 -6.07 3.63
CA VAL A 75 5.77 -7.52 3.79
C VAL A 75 7.24 -7.91 3.87
N GLU A 76 7.54 -8.99 4.57
CA GLU A 76 8.85 -9.64 4.61
C GLU A 76 8.76 -11.04 4.01
N VAL A 77 9.43 -11.23 2.87
CA VAL A 77 9.38 -12.46 2.07
C VAL A 77 10.78 -12.89 1.64
N ARG A 78 10.92 -14.12 1.15
CA ARG A 78 12.23 -14.70 0.79
C ARG A 78 12.72 -14.25 -0.57
N SER A 79 11.82 -13.84 -1.46
CA SER A 79 12.16 -13.42 -2.83
C SER A 79 11.22 -12.34 -3.37
N LYS A 80 11.61 -11.71 -4.49
CA LYS A 80 10.75 -10.76 -5.21
C LYS A 80 9.51 -11.47 -5.77
N GLU A 81 9.65 -12.72 -6.18
CA GLU A 81 8.60 -13.55 -6.74
C GLU A 81 7.50 -13.81 -5.69
N GLU A 82 7.87 -14.09 -4.44
CA GLU A 82 6.91 -14.20 -3.34
C GLU A 82 6.11 -12.90 -3.14
N ALA A 83 6.78 -11.74 -3.19
CA ALA A 83 6.08 -10.44 -3.11
C ALA A 83 5.09 -10.24 -4.28
N ILE A 84 5.49 -10.63 -5.49
CA ILE A 84 4.64 -10.57 -6.69
C ILE A 84 3.42 -11.48 -6.54
N GLU A 85 3.59 -12.70 -6.03
CA GLU A 85 2.47 -13.63 -5.82
C GLU A 85 1.48 -13.11 -4.76
N LEU A 86 1.97 -12.48 -3.69
CA LEU A 86 1.11 -11.77 -2.74
C LEU A 86 0.33 -10.64 -3.41
N GLY A 87 0.98 -9.83 -4.25
CA GLY A 87 0.31 -8.79 -5.02
C GLY A 87 -0.75 -9.33 -5.99
N ARG A 88 -0.48 -10.47 -6.65
CA ARG A 88 -1.46 -11.15 -7.50
C ARG A 88 -2.66 -11.66 -6.70
N ARG A 89 -2.44 -12.26 -5.53
CA ARG A 89 -3.52 -12.68 -4.62
C ARG A 89 -4.36 -11.48 -4.18
N PHE A 90 -3.71 -10.40 -3.76
CA PHE A 90 -4.38 -9.15 -3.40
C PHE A 90 -5.26 -8.61 -4.54
N ARG A 91 -4.73 -8.48 -5.77
CA ARG A 91 -5.53 -8.02 -6.93
C ARG A 91 -6.70 -8.94 -7.27
N ARG A 92 -6.56 -10.25 -7.11
CA ARG A 92 -7.69 -11.19 -7.30
C ARG A 92 -8.81 -10.95 -6.29
N ILE A 93 -8.49 -10.49 -5.08
CA ILE A 93 -9.46 -10.14 -4.06
C ILE A 93 -10.08 -8.78 -4.36
N VAL A 94 -9.27 -7.72 -4.58
CA VAL A 94 -9.78 -6.34 -4.74
C VAL A 94 -10.32 -5.99 -6.13
N GLY A 95 -10.09 -6.84 -7.14
CA GLY A 95 -10.58 -6.65 -8.51
C GLY A 95 -9.60 -5.90 -9.44
N ASP A 96 -10.13 -5.10 -10.36
CA ASP A 96 -9.37 -4.39 -11.41
C ASP A 96 -8.68 -3.11 -10.93
N GLY A 97 -7.46 -2.87 -11.42
CA GLY A 97 -6.62 -1.74 -11.03
C GLY A 97 -5.13 -2.11 -10.94
N GLN A 98 -4.33 -1.22 -10.35
CA GLN A 98 -2.88 -1.40 -10.26
C GLN A 98 -2.39 -1.48 -8.81
N SER A 99 -1.31 -2.24 -8.62
CA SER A 99 -0.52 -2.29 -7.41
C SER A 99 0.95 -2.14 -7.79
N THR A 100 1.70 -1.37 -7.01
CA THR A 100 3.14 -1.19 -7.19
C THR A 100 3.86 -1.97 -6.10
N ILE A 101 4.93 -2.70 -6.44
CA ILE A 101 5.75 -3.44 -5.48
C ILE A 101 7.17 -2.89 -5.55
N GLN A 102 7.67 -2.39 -4.43
CA GLN A 102 9.01 -1.82 -4.31
C GLN A 102 9.78 -2.53 -3.20
N GLN A 103 11.06 -2.83 -3.45
CA GLN A 103 11.93 -3.37 -2.41
C GLN A 103 12.27 -2.27 -1.41
N VAL A 104 12.13 -2.57 -0.13
CA VAL A 104 12.56 -1.71 0.98
C VAL A 104 13.93 -2.17 1.43
N PHE A 105 14.92 -1.30 1.27
CA PHE A 105 16.24 -1.49 1.84
C PHE A 105 16.24 -0.99 3.27
N SER A 106 16.77 -1.79 4.20
CA SER A 106 17.06 -1.31 5.55
C SER A 106 18.43 -0.66 5.56
N ALA A 107 18.58 0.39 6.36
CA ALA A 107 19.86 0.98 6.69
C ALA A 107 20.67 0.07 7.64
#